data_AF-A0A1Z1MVF6-F1
#
_entry.id   AF-A0A1Z1MVF6-F1
#
_cell.length_a   1.000
_cell.length_b   1.000
_cell.length_c   1.000
_cell.angle_alpha   90.00
_cell.angle_beta   90.00
_cell.angle_gamma   90.00
#
_symmetry.space_group_name_H-M   'P 1'
#
loop_
_entity.id
_entity.type
_entity.pdbx_description
1 polymer ?
#
loop_
_entity_poly.entity_id
_entity_poly.type
_entity_poly.pdbx_seq_one_letter_code
_entity_poly.pdbx_strand_id
1 'polypeptide(L)'
;MKYWNLKKVNQYGFEKTGIVPRSMNKLFNRFKQELNPNAEVEAVEDFKAAKYQTSTSVKYIIFLFITPILINQVSKLLILDPLVNQLWNKSSTGIFLNPSQEERAFSDLQRFEEKLHFEILIGKLNNLSTESIQKKMSSRALEIALEYSKESADAIKNIVADFASIVIFISILIINKRQFSILKSFINESIYGLSDTAKAFLIILFTDIFVGFHSPHGWEIVIEAILRHFGLPESRDFIFIFISTFPVILDTIFKYWIFRYLNKISPSAVATYHNMNE
;
A
#
# COMPACT_ATOMS: atom_id res chain seq x y z
N MET A 1 -8.18 -19.29 33.50
CA MET A 1 -7.80 -18.04 32.81
C MET A 1 -7.42 -17.00 33.87
N LYS A 2 -6.13 -16.86 34.15
CA LYS A 2 -5.61 -15.90 35.12
C LYS A 2 -5.50 -14.54 34.43
N TYR A 3 -5.94 -13.49 35.10
CA TYR A 3 -5.84 -12.10 34.65
C TYR A 3 -4.40 -11.79 34.22
N TRP A 4 -4.19 -11.65 32.91
CA TRP A 4 -2.92 -11.27 32.33
C TRP A 4 -2.61 -9.85 32.79
N ASN A 5 -1.53 -9.71 33.55
CA ASN A 5 -1.10 -8.45 34.12
C ASN A 5 -0.43 -7.61 33.01
N LEU A 6 -1.23 -7.14 32.04
CA LEU A 6 -0.86 -6.21 30.97
C LEU A 6 -0.25 -4.89 31.51
N LYS A 7 -0.36 -4.65 32.83
CA LYS A 7 0.27 -3.54 33.53
C LYS A 7 1.81 -3.65 33.58
N LYS A 8 2.39 -4.86 33.58
CA LYS A 8 3.86 -5.03 33.64
C LYS A 8 4.55 -4.61 32.35
N VAL A 9 3.88 -4.76 31.20
CA VAL A 9 4.45 -4.39 29.89
C VAL A 9 4.48 -2.86 29.70
N ASN A 10 3.51 -2.14 30.26
CA ASN A 10 3.50 -0.67 30.23
C ASN A 10 4.48 0.00 31.23
N GLN A 11 5.05 -0.74 32.18
CA GLN A 11 5.99 -0.18 33.17
C GLN A 11 7.37 0.11 32.56
N TYR A 12 7.77 -0.59 31.50
CA TYR A 12 9.06 -0.34 30.84
C TYR A 12 9.08 0.92 29.95
N GLY A 13 7.93 1.58 29.74
CA GLY A 13 7.80 2.73 28.84
C GLY A 13 8.06 4.10 29.47
N PHE A 14 8.14 4.22 30.80
CA PHE A 14 8.16 5.53 31.49
C PHE A 14 9.03 5.58 32.75
N GLU A 15 10.11 4.82 32.84
CA GLU A 15 11.13 5.12 33.85
C GLU A 15 11.97 6.32 33.38
N LYS A 16 11.75 7.47 34.03
CA LYS A 16 12.62 8.65 33.96
C LYS A 16 14.07 8.20 34.13
N THR A 17 14.98 8.80 33.39
CA THR A 17 16.44 8.60 33.53
C THR A 17 16.86 8.93 34.95
N GLY A 18 16.79 7.95 35.84
CA GLY A 18 17.36 8.02 37.18
C GLY A 18 18.87 7.93 37.10
N ILE A 19 19.52 8.26 38.22
CA ILE A 19 20.97 8.29 38.42
C ILE A 19 21.63 6.91 38.17
N VAL A 20 20.84 5.84 38.04
CA VAL A 20 21.32 4.48 37.84
C VAL A 20 21.29 4.11 36.34
N PRO A 21 22.43 3.69 35.76
CA PRO A 21 22.49 3.20 34.38
C PRO A 21 21.55 2.01 34.15
N ARG A 22 20.85 1.99 33.01
CA ARG A 22 19.97 0.87 32.60
C ARG A 22 20.67 -0.50 32.62
N SER A 23 21.99 -0.53 32.42
CA SER A 23 22.83 -1.73 32.48
C SER A 23 22.89 -2.36 33.87
N MET A 24 22.91 -1.56 34.94
CA MET A 24 22.94 -2.06 36.32
C MET A 24 21.61 -2.70 36.72
N ASN A 25 20.49 -2.09 36.33
CA ASN A 25 19.17 -2.68 36.55
C ASN A 25 19.02 -4.02 35.81
N LYS A 26 19.58 -4.13 34.60
CA LYS A 26 19.57 -5.38 33.83
C LYS A 26 20.41 -6.48 34.49
N LEU A 27 21.57 -6.14 35.03
CA LEU A 27 22.44 -7.07 35.77
C LEU A 27 21.79 -7.55 37.07
N PHE A 28 21.20 -6.63 37.84
CA PHE A 28 20.52 -6.97 39.10
C PHE A 28 19.29 -7.86 38.86
N ASN A 29 18.52 -7.58 37.80
CA ASN A 29 17.38 -8.43 37.43
C ASN A 29 17.82 -9.83 36.99
N ARG A 30 18.93 -9.96 36.25
CA ARG A 30 19.50 -11.28 35.90
C ARG A 30 19.96 -12.05 37.14
N PHE A 31 20.68 -11.41 38.05
CA PHE A 31 21.13 -12.02 39.29
C PHE A 31 19.96 -12.49 40.16
N LYS A 32 18.91 -11.67 40.28
CA LYS A 32 17.67 -12.05 40.99
C LYS A 32 16.96 -13.24 40.33
N GLN A 33 17.01 -13.34 39.01
CA GLN A 33 16.39 -14.40 38.24
C GLN A 33 17.19 -15.71 38.36
N GLU A 34 18.51 -15.66 38.38
CA GLU A 34 19.39 -16.82 38.63
C GLU A 34 19.24 -17.39 40.05
N LEU A 35 18.90 -16.56 41.03
CA LEU A 35 18.62 -16.97 42.41
C LEU A 35 17.19 -17.50 42.62
N ASN A 36 16.33 -17.50 41.60
CA ASN A 36 14.95 -17.96 41.72
C ASN A 36 14.88 -19.49 41.56
N PRO A 37 14.42 -20.26 42.55
CA PRO A 37 14.31 -21.72 42.46
C PRO A 37 13.34 -22.20 41.37
N ASN A 38 12.45 -21.33 40.88
CA ASN A 38 11.51 -21.64 39.81
C ASN A 38 11.91 -21.05 38.44
N ALA A 39 13.15 -20.56 38.28
CA ALA A 39 13.60 -19.86 37.08
C ALA A 39 13.41 -20.67 35.78
N GLU A 40 13.64 -21.98 35.82
CA GLU A 40 13.46 -22.86 34.66
C GLU A 40 12.00 -22.95 34.22
N VAL A 41 11.08 -23.06 35.19
CA VAL A 41 9.63 -23.12 34.91
C VAL A 41 9.14 -21.79 34.34
N GLU A 42 9.58 -20.67 34.92
CA GLU A 42 9.27 -19.32 34.45
C GLU A 42 9.78 -19.09 33.02
N ALA A 43 11.02 -19.52 32.72
CA ALA A 43 11.60 -19.42 31.38
C ALA A 43 10.82 -20.24 30.33
N VAL A 44 10.33 -21.43 30.70
CA VAL A 44 9.50 -22.26 29.81
C VAL A 44 8.12 -21.61 29.57
N GLU A 45 7.53 -20.98 30.58
CA GLU A 45 6.27 -20.24 30.43
C GLU A 45 6.43 -18.99 29.55
N ASP A 46 7.50 -18.23 29.73
CA ASP A 46 7.83 -17.06 28.90
C ASP A 46 8.06 -17.46 27.44
N PHE A 47 8.78 -18.56 27.20
CA PHE A 47 8.99 -19.08 25.86
C PHE A 47 7.66 -19.50 25.19
N LYS A 48 6.77 -20.17 25.94
CA LYS A 48 5.43 -20.53 25.44
C LYS A 48 4.60 -19.29 25.11
N ALA A 49 4.67 -18.25 25.95
CA ALA A 49 3.97 -16.99 25.73
C ALA A 49 4.47 -16.26 24.47
N ALA A 50 5.80 -16.13 24.31
CA ALA A 50 6.42 -15.52 23.13
C ALA A 50 6.06 -16.28 21.84
N LYS A 51 6.09 -17.62 21.87
CA LYS A 51 5.67 -18.47 20.74
C LYS A 51 4.20 -18.25 20.38
N TYR A 52 3.32 -18.18 21.39
CA TYR A 52 1.89 -17.93 21.18
C TYR A 52 1.63 -16.53 20.59
N GLN A 53 2.27 -15.50 21.15
CA GLN A 53 2.19 -14.12 20.67
C GLN A 53 2.66 -14.00 19.21
N THR A 54 3.79 -14.62 18.88
CA THR A 54 4.34 -14.64 17.52
C THR A 54 3.39 -15.34 16.56
N SER A 55 2.95 -16.57 16.88
CA SER A 55 2.04 -17.33 16.02
C SER A 55 0.71 -16.62 15.81
N THR A 56 0.14 -16.03 16.87
CA THR A 56 -1.12 -15.28 16.79
C THR A 56 -0.96 -14.00 15.97
N SER A 57 0.15 -13.28 16.14
CA SER A 57 0.43 -12.05 15.38
C SER A 57 0.62 -12.34 13.90
N VAL A 58 1.40 -13.36 13.55
CA VAL A 58 1.62 -13.77 12.15
C VAL A 58 0.30 -14.18 11.50
N LYS A 59 -0.50 -15.04 12.16
CA LYS A 59 -1.82 -15.43 11.63
C LYS A 59 -2.74 -14.23 11.46
N TYR A 60 -2.72 -13.28 12.40
CA TYR A 60 -3.54 -12.09 12.33
C TYR A 60 -3.10 -11.15 11.20
N ILE A 61 -1.79 -10.96 10.97
CA ILE A 61 -1.26 -10.20 9.82
C ILE A 61 -1.75 -10.81 8.51
N ILE A 62 -1.57 -12.13 8.34
CA ILE A 62 -2.01 -12.85 7.15
C ILE A 62 -3.51 -12.64 6.93
N PHE A 63 -4.32 -12.84 7.97
CA PHE A 63 -5.77 -12.63 7.91
C PHE A 63 -6.15 -11.17 7.58
N LEU A 64 -5.46 -10.20 8.18
CA LEU A 64 -5.72 -8.78 8.01
C LEU A 64 -5.44 -8.31 6.57
N PHE A 65 -4.42 -8.85 5.90
CA PHE A 65 -4.10 -8.50 4.51
C PHE A 65 -4.89 -9.33 3.49
N ILE A 66 -5.03 -10.63 3.70
CA ILE A 66 -5.67 -11.52 2.72
C ILE A 66 -7.17 -11.26 2.66
N THR A 67 -7.85 -11.05 3.79
CA THR A 67 -9.32 -10.96 3.81
C THR A 67 -9.87 -9.80 2.98
N PRO A 68 -9.38 -8.54 3.11
CA PRO A 68 -9.85 -7.44 2.28
C PRO A 68 -9.58 -7.66 0.79
N ILE A 69 -8.41 -8.20 0.44
CA ILE A 69 -8.05 -8.52 -0.95
C ILE A 69 -9.01 -9.57 -1.53
N LEU A 70 -9.29 -10.64 -0.78
CA LEU A 70 -10.25 -11.66 -1.21
C LEU A 70 -11.65 -11.08 -1.38
N ILE A 71 -12.11 -10.25 -0.44
CA ILE A 71 -13.44 -9.62 -0.58
C ILE A 71 -13.51 -8.70 -1.78
N ASN A 72 -12.45 -7.91 -2.05
CA ASN A 72 -12.36 -7.10 -3.25
C ASN A 72 -12.54 -7.94 -4.52
N GLN A 73 -11.74 -8.98 -4.68
CA GLN A 73 -11.76 -9.84 -5.88
C GLN A 73 -13.09 -10.61 -6.02
N VAL A 74 -13.58 -11.19 -4.93
CA VAL A 74 -14.82 -11.98 -4.93
C VAL A 74 -16.04 -11.08 -5.17
N SER A 75 -16.10 -9.90 -4.55
CA SER A 75 -17.20 -8.96 -4.77
C SER A 75 -17.20 -8.46 -6.21
N LYS A 76 -16.02 -8.17 -6.77
CA LYS A 76 -15.86 -7.75 -8.16
C LYS A 76 -16.40 -8.81 -9.12
N LEU A 77 -15.96 -10.06 -8.99
CA LEU A 77 -16.32 -11.15 -9.90
C LEU A 77 -17.77 -11.62 -9.76
N LEU A 78 -18.26 -11.80 -8.52
CA LEU A 78 -19.57 -12.45 -8.31
C LEU A 78 -20.74 -11.47 -8.32
N ILE A 79 -20.51 -10.24 -7.86
CA ILE A 79 -21.59 -9.27 -7.61
C ILE A 79 -21.48 -8.10 -8.58
N LEU A 80 -20.33 -7.43 -8.61
CA LEU A 80 -20.20 -6.17 -9.34
C LEU A 80 -20.11 -6.37 -10.85
N ASP A 81 -19.43 -7.41 -11.33
CA ASP A 81 -19.35 -7.76 -12.75
C ASP A 81 -20.73 -7.89 -13.40
N PRO A 82 -21.64 -8.79 -12.95
CA PRO A 82 -22.95 -8.91 -13.58
C PRO A 82 -23.81 -7.65 -13.40
N LEU A 83 -23.78 -7.00 -12.24
CA LEU A 83 -24.61 -5.82 -11.97
C LEU A 83 -24.18 -4.60 -12.78
N VAL A 84 -22.89 -4.26 -12.74
CA VAL A 84 -22.36 -3.07 -13.41
C VAL A 84 -22.41 -3.24 -14.92
N ASN A 85 -22.12 -4.42 -15.46
CA ASN A 85 -22.25 -4.64 -16.91
C ASN A 85 -23.72 -4.53 -17.37
N GLN A 86 -24.69 -5.03 -16.60
CA GLN A 86 -26.11 -4.89 -16.94
C GLN A 86 -26.58 -3.43 -16.84
N LEU A 87 -26.13 -2.70 -15.83
CA LEU A 87 -26.48 -1.29 -15.66
C LEU A 87 -25.84 -0.45 -16.76
N TRP A 88 -24.53 -0.60 -16.97
CA TRP A 88 -23.78 0.09 -18.02
C TRP A 88 -24.46 -0.10 -19.38
N ASN A 89 -24.69 -1.34 -19.80
CA ASN A 89 -25.35 -1.62 -21.09
C ASN A 89 -26.79 -1.06 -21.21
N LYS A 90 -27.48 -0.80 -20.10
CA LYS A 90 -28.85 -0.24 -20.11
C LYS A 90 -28.88 1.28 -20.01
N SER A 91 -27.94 1.88 -19.28
CA SER A 91 -27.97 3.30 -18.90
C SER A 91 -26.96 4.17 -19.64
N SER A 92 -25.88 3.61 -20.17
CA SER A 92 -24.82 4.42 -20.79
C SER A 92 -25.15 4.71 -22.25
N THR A 93 -25.52 5.96 -22.55
CA THR A 93 -25.48 6.50 -23.92
C THR A 93 -24.05 6.86 -24.36
N GLY A 94 -23.10 6.92 -23.41
CA GLY A 94 -21.68 7.23 -23.65
C GLY A 94 -20.79 6.00 -23.52
N ILE A 95 -19.81 5.89 -24.42
CA ILE A 95 -18.80 4.81 -24.44
C ILE A 95 -17.73 5.04 -23.36
N PHE A 96 -17.46 6.30 -23.02
CA PHE A 96 -16.35 6.73 -22.16
C PHE A 96 -16.86 7.27 -20.82
N LEU A 97 -16.16 6.95 -19.73
CA LEU A 97 -16.46 7.47 -18.40
C LEU A 97 -15.92 8.90 -18.21
N ASN A 98 -14.77 9.22 -18.83
CA ASN A 98 -14.12 10.51 -18.69
C ASN A 98 -13.47 10.99 -20.01
N PRO A 99 -13.17 12.31 -20.14
CA PRO A 99 -12.61 12.88 -21.37
C PRO A 99 -11.21 12.36 -21.73
N SER A 100 -10.41 11.97 -20.73
CA SER A 100 -9.06 11.43 -20.97
C SER A 100 -9.13 10.07 -21.65
N GLN A 101 -10.11 9.22 -21.29
CA GLN A 101 -10.37 7.97 -21.99
C GLN A 101 -10.83 8.19 -23.43
N GLU A 102 -11.69 9.19 -23.66
CA GLU A 102 -12.15 9.55 -25.01
C GLU A 102 -10.99 10.02 -25.90
N GLU A 103 -10.11 10.89 -25.37
CA GLU A 103 -8.92 11.35 -26.08
C GLU A 103 -7.98 10.18 -26.45
N ARG A 104 -7.75 9.24 -25.52
CA ARG A 104 -6.95 8.04 -25.79
C ARG A 104 -7.58 7.17 -26.89
N ALA A 105 -8.89 6.95 -26.83
CA ALA A 105 -9.61 6.17 -27.83
C ALA A 105 -9.54 6.78 -29.23
N PHE A 106 -9.67 8.11 -29.33
CA PHE A 106 -9.49 8.83 -30.60
C PHE A 106 -8.05 8.77 -31.10
N SER A 107 -7.07 8.92 -30.22
CA SER A 107 -5.65 8.76 -30.59
C SER A 107 -5.36 7.34 -31.11
N ASP A 108 -5.96 6.30 -30.52
CA ASP A 108 -5.78 4.91 -30.96
C ASP A 108 -6.41 4.66 -32.33
N LEU A 109 -7.58 5.26 -32.60
CA LEU A 109 -8.24 5.18 -33.90
C LEU A 109 -7.45 5.94 -34.97
N GLN A 110 -6.98 7.15 -34.66
CA GLN A 110 -6.16 7.97 -35.56
C GLN A 110 -4.87 7.23 -35.94
N ARG A 111 -4.15 6.66 -34.98
CA ARG A 111 -2.93 5.88 -35.25
C ARG A 111 -3.20 4.69 -36.17
N PHE A 112 -4.36 4.06 -36.03
CA PHE A 112 -4.77 2.98 -36.92
C PHE A 112 -5.07 3.49 -38.33
N GLU A 113 -5.77 4.62 -38.45
CA GLU A 113 -6.07 5.27 -39.72
C GLU A 113 -4.80 5.67 -40.47
N GLU A 114 -3.87 6.34 -39.79
CA GLU A 114 -2.57 6.75 -40.34
C GLU A 114 -1.78 5.54 -40.85
N LYS A 115 -1.76 4.45 -40.08
CA LYS A 115 -1.13 3.19 -40.49
C LYS A 115 -1.80 2.60 -41.72
N LEU A 116 -3.13 2.55 -41.74
CA LEU A 116 -3.90 1.99 -42.86
C LEU A 116 -3.67 2.79 -44.14
N HIS A 117 -3.69 4.12 -44.03
CA HIS A 117 -3.42 5.04 -45.13
C HIS A 117 -1.99 4.88 -45.66
N PHE A 118 -1.00 4.76 -44.78
CA PHE A 118 0.38 4.48 -45.16
C PHE A 118 0.51 3.17 -45.94
N GLU A 119 -0.12 2.09 -45.48
CA GLU A 119 -0.11 0.77 -46.15
C GLU A 119 -0.74 0.80 -47.56
N ILE A 120 -1.75 1.66 -47.76
CA ILE A 120 -2.35 1.92 -49.07
C ILE A 120 -1.34 2.65 -49.97
N LEU A 121 -0.71 3.72 -49.49
CA LEU A 121 0.22 4.55 -50.27
C LEU A 121 1.45 3.78 -50.76
N ILE A 122 1.98 2.85 -49.96
CA ILE A 122 3.13 2.01 -50.35
C ILE A 122 2.73 0.77 -51.16
N GLY A 123 1.44 0.64 -51.46
CA GLY A 123 0.89 -0.40 -52.31
C GLY A 123 0.78 -1.81 -51.71
N LYS A 124 0.87 -1.94 -50.37
CA LYS A 124 0.62 -3.22 -49.70
C LYS A 124 -0.86 -3.64 -49.79
N LEU A 125 -1.77 -2.67 -49.95
CA LEU A 125 -3.22 -2.88 -49.94
C LEU A 125 -3.90 -2.51 -51.26
N ASN A 126 -3.17 -2.52 -52.38
CA ASN A 126 -3.60 -2.07 -53.71
C ASN A 126 -4.91 -2.68 -54.25
N ASN A 127 -5.35 -3.83 -53.73
CA ASN A 127 -6.54 -4.54 -54.19
C ASN A 127 -7.75 -4.39 -53.24
N LEU A 128 -7.64 -3.59 -52.17
CA LEU A 128 -8.75 -3.37 -51.26
C LEU A 128 -9.74 -2.36 -51.86
N SER A 129 -11.02 -2.75 -51.93
CA SER A 129 -12.09 -1.81 -52.28
C SER A 129 -12.26 -0.76 -51.19
N THR A 130 -12.75 0.43 -51.54
CA THR A 130 -13.10 1.49 -50.58
C THR A 130 -14.06 0.99 -49.49
N GLU A 131 -15.00 0.11 -49.85
CA GLU A 131 -15.91 -0.54 -48.91
C GLU A 131 -15.19 -1.43 -47.90
N SER A 132 -14.17 -2.19 -48.33
CA SER A 132 -13.36 -3.02 -47.43
C SER A 132 -12.52 -2.19 -46.46
N ILE A 133 -12.02 -1.03 -46.90
CA ILE A 133 -11.29 -0.07 -46.06
C ILE A 133 -12.23 0.51 -44.99
N GLN A 134 -13.42 0.96 -45.39
CA GLN A 134 -14.42 1.50 -44.47
C GLN A 134 -14.90 0.45 -43.47
N LYS A 135 -15.09 -0.80 -43.90
CA LYS A 135 -15.44 -1.91 -43.02
C LYS A 135 -14.35 -2.18 -41.98
N LYS A 136 -13.08 -2.15 -42.39
CA LYS A 136 -11.92 -2.33 -41.49
C LYS A 136 -11.79 -1.17 -40.50
N MET A 137 -12.09 0.05 -40.94
CA MET A 137 -12.14 1.22 -40.06
C MET A 137 -13.27 1.10 -39.02
N SER A 138 -14.48 0.78 -39.47
CA SER A 138 -15.65 0.62 -38.61
C SER A 138 -15.46 -0.52 -37.61
N SER A 139 -14.88 -1.66 -38.03
CA SER A 139 -14.60 -2.76 -37.11
C SER A 139 -13.60 -2.33 -36.03
N ARG A 140 -12.55 -1.59 -36.41
CA ARG A 140 -11.56 -1.10 -35.46
C ARG A 140 -12.15 -0.09 -34.48
N ALA A 141 -13.00 0.83 -34.96
CA ALA A 141 -13.69 1.78 -34.11
C ALA A 141 -14.60 1.07 -33.09
N LEU A 142 -15.30 0.00 -33.50
CA LEU A 142 -16.11 -0.82 -32.59
C LEU A 142 -15.25 -1.57 -31.56
N GLU A 143 -14.11 -2.13 -31.96
CA GLU A 143 -13.16 -2.78 -31.04
C GLU A 143 -12.68 -1.80 -29.96
N ILE A 144 -12.25 -0.61 -30.36
CA ILE A 144 -11.80 0.46 -29.45
C ILE A 144 -12.97 0.86 -28.54
N ALA A 145 -14.16 1.08 -29.08
CA ALA A 145 -15.33 1.43 -28.27
C ALA A 145 -15.65 0.36 -27.21
N LEU A 146 -15.57 -0.92 -27.56
CA LEU A 146 -15.79 -2.01 -26.61
C LEU A 146 -14.70 -2.09 -25.55
N GLU A 147 -13.44 -1.86 -25.92
CA GLU A 147 -12.29 -1.85 -25.00
C GLU A 147 -12.44 -0.76 -23.93
N TYR A 148 -12.69 0.48 -24.35
CA TYR A 148 -12.82 1.61 -23.43
C TYR A 148 -14.15 1.62 -22.65
N SER A 149 -15.23 1.06 -23.23
CA SER A 149 -16.48 0.81 -22.50
C SER A 149 -16.27 -0.20 -21.38
N LYS A 150 -15.48 -1.26 -21.63
CA LYS A 150 -15.09 -2.21 -20.60
C LYS A 150 -14.20 -1.57 -19.53
N GLU A 151 -13.22 -0.76 -19.93
CA GLU A 151 -12.37 0.01 -18.98
C GLU A 151 -13.23 0.88 -18.05
N SER A 152 -14.24 1.56 -18.61
CA SER A 152 -15.18 2.40 -17.87
C SER A 152 -15.99 1.59 -16.85
N ALA A 153 -16.55 0.46 -17.25
CA ALA A 153 -17.26 -0.45 -16.34
C ALA A 153 -16.32 -1.02 -15.26
N ASP A 154 -15.09 -1.37 -15.63
CA ASP A 154 -14.07 -1.87 -14.71
C ASP A 154 -13.68 -0.83 -13.64
N ALA A 155 -13.56 0.44 -14.01
CA ALA A 155 -13.29 1.52 -13.06
C ALA A 155 -14.40 1.68 -12.01
N ILE A 156 -15.67 1.63 -12.42
CA ILE A 156 -16.80 1.68 -11.48
C ILE A 156 -16.76 0.49 -10.52
N LYS A 157 -16.48 -0.71 -11.03
CA LYS A 157 -16.35 -1.91 -10.21
C LYS A 157 -15.19 -1.80 -9.22
N ASN A 158 -14.05 -1.24 -9.65
CA ASN A 158 -12.90 -0.99 -8.78
C ASN A 158 -13.26 -0.10 -7.61
N ILE A 159 -13.89 1.06 -7.85
CA ILE A 159 -14.29 1.99 -6.78
C ILE A 159 -15.13 1.28 -5.72
N VAL A 160 -16.15 0.54 -6.14
CA VAL A 160 -17.07 -0.13 -5.21
C VAL A 160 -16.38 -1.28 -4.47
N ALA A 161 -15.57 -2.08 -5.16
CA ALA A 161 -14.83 -3.19 -4.56
C ALA A 161 -13.77 -2.70 -3.55
N ASP A 162 -13.08 -1.62 -3.86
CA ASP A 162 -12.07 -1.01 -2.99
C ASP A 162 -12.71 -0.42 -1.74
N PHE A 163 -13.84 0.27 -1.91
CA PHE A 163 -14.60 0.79 -0.78
C PHE A 163 -15.06 -0.34 0.14
N ALA A 164 -15.60 -1.44 -0.41
CA ALA A 164 -15.98 -2.61 0.38
C ALA A 164 -14.77 -3.23 1.12
N SER A 165 -13.62 -3.34 0.44
CA SER A 165 -12.37 -3.83 1.02
C SER A 165 -11.91 -2.97 2.21
N ILE A 166 -11.95 -1.64 2.06
CA ILE A 166 -11.60 -0.69 3.12
C ILE A 166 -12.54 -0.84 4.33
N VAL A 167 -13.85 -0.94 4.09
CA VAL A 167 -14.84 -1.15 5.16
C VAL A 167 -14.57 -2.45 5.92
N ILE A 168 -14.25 -3.54 5.20
CA ILE A 168 -13.88 -4.82 5.82
C ILE A 168 -12.59 -4.71 6.62
N PHE A 169 -11.56 -4.09 6.07
CA PHE A 169 -10.29 -3.90 6.75
C PHE A 169 -10.48 -3.17 8.09
N ILE A 170 -11.22 -2.06 8.06
CA ILE A 170 -11.56 -1.28 9.26
C ILE A 170 -12.39 -2.13 10.24
N SER A 171 -13.37 -2.88 9.74
CA SER A 171 -14.21 -3.76 10.56
C SER A 171 -13.39 -4.83 11.27
N ILE A 172 -12.42 -5.45 10.59
CA ILE A 172 -11.50 -6.44 11.17
C ILE A 172 -10.72 -5.81 12.34
N LEU A 173 -10.21 -4.58 12.17
CA LEU A 173 -9.47 -3.88 13.23
C LEU A 173 -10.35 -3.56 14.45
N ILE A 174 -11.59 -3.15 14.23
CA ILE A 174 -12.53 -2.78 15.30
C ILE A 174 -13.04 -4.01 16.05
N ILE A 175 -13.32 -5.11 15.36
CA ILE A 175 -13.87 -6.35 15.95
C ILE A 175 -12.77 -7.14 16.67
N ASN A 176 -11.60 -7.30 16.06
CA ASN A 176 -10.50 -8.13 16.58
C ASN A 176 -9.52 -7.38 17.49
N LYS A 177 -10.04 -6.54 18.41
CA LYS A 177 -9.21 -5.68 19.28
C LYS A 177 -8.16 -6.46 20.07
N ARG A 178 -8.48 -7.69 20.50
CA ARG A 178 -7.54 -8.55 21.25
C ARG A 178 -6.34 -8.93 20.39
N GLN A 179 -6.59 -9.45 19.20
CA GLN A 179 -5.56 -9.87 18.25
C GLN A 179 -4.73 -8.67 17.79
N PHE A 180 -5.39 -7.53 17.54
CA PHE A 180 -4.70 -6.27 17.24
C PHE A 180 -3.80 -5.82 18.39
N SER A 181 -4.24 -5.93 19.65
CA SER A 181 -3.40 -5.62 20.81
C SER A 181 -2.21 -6.57 20.94
N ILE A 182 -2.39 -7.87 20.66
CA ILE A 182 -1.30 -8.85 20.66
C ILE A 182 -0.28 -8.51 19.57
N LEU A 183 -0.75 -8.19 18.36
CA LEU A 183 0.09 -7.75 17.25
C LEU A 183 0.87 -6.47 17.61
N LYS A 184 0.21 -5.49 18.22
CA LYS A 184 0.87 -4.27 18.68
C LYS A 184 1.97 -4.57 19.70
N SER A 185 1.72 -5.47 20.65
CA SER A 185 2.73 -5.92 21.60
C SER A 185 3.92 -6.58 20.90
N PHE A 186 3.65 -7.47 19.95
CA PHE A 186 4.67 -8.16 19.15
C PHE A 186 5.53 -7.20 18.32
N ILE A 187 4.92 -6.23 17.64
CA ILE A 187 5.65 -5.22 16.87
C ILE A 187 6.51 -4.37 17.79
N ASN A 188 5.95 -3.91 18.92
CA ASN A 188 6.71 -3.12 19.90
C ASN A 188 7.92 -3.91 20.42
N GLU A 189 7.72 -5.15 20.85
CA GLU A 189 8.79 -6.00 21.36
C GLU A 189 9.87 -6.23 20.30
N SER A 190 9.48 -6.46 19.04
CA SER A 190 10.40 -6.59 17.91
C SER A 190 11.22 -5.31 17.69
N ILE A 191 10.59 -4.14 17.67
CA ILE A 191 11.27 -2.85 17.48
C ILE A 191 12.17 -2.50 18.66
N TYR A 192 11.71 -2.67 19.89
CA TYR A 192 12.51 -2.36 21.09
C TYR A 192 13.66 -3.35 21.29
N GLY A 193 13.52 -4.59 20.81
CA GLY A 193 14.58 -5.60 20.81
C GLY A 193 15.75 -5.29 19.87
N LEU A 194 15.58 -4.39 18.89
CA LEU A 194 16.64 -3.98 17.98
C LEU A 194 17.67 -3.06 18.64
N SER A 195 18.90 -3.10 18.14
CA SER A 195 19.93 -2.11 18.47
C SER A 195 19.56 -0.72 17.92
N ASP A 196 20.08 0.34 18.54
CA ASP A 196 19.78 1.71 18.10
C ASP A 196 20.27 1.97 16.66
N THR A 197 21.39 1.35 16.25
CA THR A 197 21.87 1.35 14.86
C THR A 197 20.90 0.66 13.90
N ALA A 198 20.35 -0.50 14.27
CA ALA A 198 19.38 -1.22 13.42
C ALA A 198 18.06 -0.45 13.30
N LYS A 199 17.62 0.22 14.37
CA LYS A 199 16.44 1.11 14.31
C LYS A 199 16.68 2.28 13.36
N ALA A 200 17.84 2.96 13.47
CA ALA A 200 18.20 4.07 12.58
C ALA A 200 18.28 3.61 11.12
N PHE A 201 18.93 2.46 10.86
CA PHE A 201 19.01 1.85 9.54
C PHE A 201 17.64 1.52 8.95
N LEU A 202 16.74 0.88 9.71
CA LEU A 202 15.39 0.57 9.25
C LEU A 202 14.59 1.83 8.91
N ILE A 203 14.77 2.90 9.68
CA ILE A 203 14.13 4.18 9.42
C ILE A 203 14.64 4.77 8.10
N ILE A 204 15.96 4.83 7.89
CA ILE A 204 16.59 5.34 6.66
C ILE A 204 16.14 4.51 5.45
N LEU A 205 16.23 3.18 5.55
CA LEU A 205 15.82 2.27 4.48
C LEU A 205 14.36 2.48 4.09
N PHE A 206 13.48 2.62 5.08
CA PHE A 206 12.06 2.86 4.82
C PHE A 206 11.84 4.22 4.16
N THR A 207 12.49 5.29 4.63
CA THR A 207 12.37 6.58 3.97
C THR A 207 12.89 6.55 2.54
N ASP A 208 14.05 5.97 2.29
CA ASP A 208 14.65 6.00 0.96
C ASP A 208 13.82 5.22 -0.08
N ILE A 209 13.11 4.17 0.34
CA ILE A 209 12.20 3.41 -0.52
C ILE A 209 10.91 4.19 -0.84
N PHE A 210 10.28 4.81 0.17
CA PHE A 210 8.95 5.42 0.02
C PHE A 210 8.98 6.90 -0.36
N VAL A 211 10.06 7.58 -0.02
CA VAL A 211 10.25 9.03 -0.17
C VAL A 211 11.30 9.35 -1.23
N GLY A 212 12.13 8.38 -1.61
CA GLY A 212 13.19 8.57 -2.59
C GLY A 212 12.68 8.96 -3.98
N PHE A 213 13.18 10.09 -4.47
CA PHE A 213 12.88 10.65 -5.79
C PHE A 213 13.67 9.92 -6.89
N HIS A 214 13.36 8.65 -7.11
CA HIS A 214 14.17 7.84 -8.03
C HIS A 214 13.89 8.16 -9.51
N SER A 215 12.71 8.68 -9.84
CA SER A 215 12.40 9.24 -11.17
C SER A 215 11.03 9.94 -11.20
N PRO A 216 10.90 11.17 -11.73
CA PRO A 216 9.61 11.80 -12.02
C PRO A 216 8.70 10.91 -12.87
N HIS A 217 9.29 10.16 -13.82
CA HIS A 217 8.55 9.25 -14.69
C HIS A 217 7.97 8.04 -13.93
N GLY A 218 8.67 7.57 -12.89
CA GLY A 218 8.13 6.50 -12.03
C GLY A 218 6.84 6.94 -11.34
N TRP A 219 6.79 8.18 -10.87
CA TRP A 219 5.59 8.75 -10.28
C TRP A 219 4.48 8.98 -11.31
N GLU A 220 4.81 9.40 -12.52
CA GLU A 220 3.84 9.55 -13.62
C GLU A 220 3.08 8.23 -13.86
N ILE A 221 3.82 7.13 -14.04
CA ILE A 221 3.22 5.81 -14.28
C ILE A 221 2.32 5.38 -13.10
N VAL A 222 2.77 5.58 -11.86
CA VAL A 222 1.99 5.20 -10.67
C VAL A 222 0.71 6.02 -10.56
N ILE A 223 0.77 7.33 -10.79
CA ILE A 223 -0.39 8.21 -10.69
C ILE A 223 -1.36 7.96 -11.85
N GLU A 224 -0.89 7.79 -13.08
CA GLU A 224 -1.74 7.38 -14.21
C GLU A 224 -2.46 6.06 -13.90
N ALA A 225 -1.75 5.06 -13.37
CA ALA A 225 -2.36 3.78 -13.01
C ALA A 225 -3.43 3.93 -11.92
N ILE A 226 -3.20 4.76 -10.90
CA ILE A 226 -4.19 5.05 -9.84
C ILE A 226 -5.42 5.76 -10.42
N LEU A 227 -5.21 6.80 -11.24
CA LEU A 227 -6.31 7.55 -11.86
C LEU A 227 -7.15 6.65 -12.76
N ARG A 228 -6.51 5.82 -13.60
CA ARG A 228 -7.19 4.81 -14.44
C ARG A 228 -7.97 3.80 -13.61
N HIS A 229 -7.38 3.30 -12.53
CA HIS A 229 -8.04 2.34 -11.64
C HIS A 229 -9.35 2.89 -11.06
N PHE A 230 -9.38 4.19 -10.73
CA PHE A 230 -10.57 4.89 -10.26
C PHE A 230 -11.42 5.55 -11.37
N GLY A 231 -11.04 5.41 -12.64
CA GLY A 231 -11.76 6.03 -13.76
C GLY A 231 -11.71 7.56 -13.76
N LEU A 232 -10.72 8.16 -13.10
CA LEU A 232 -10.49 9.59 -13.06
C LEU A 232 -9.66 10.04 -14.28
N PRO A 233 -9.84 11.28 -14.76
CA PRO A 233 -9.10 11.79 -15.91
C PRO A 233 -7.60 11.96 -15.60
N GLU A 234 -6.75 11.52 -16.52
CA GLU A 234 -5.28 11.61 -16.42
C GLU A 234 -4.79 12.99 -16.87
N SER A 235 -5.18 14.05 -16.16
CA SER A 235 -4.75 15.40 -16.54
C SER A 235 -3.24 15.57 -16.30
N ARG A 236 -2.48 15.80 -17.37
CA ARG A 236 -1.02 16.06 -17.36
C ARG A 236 -0.64 17.14 -16.34
N ASP A 237 -1.41 18.23 -16.28
CA ASP A 237 -1.16 19.34 -15.35
C ASP A 237 -1.24 18.90 -13.89
N PHE A 238 -2.28 18.14 -13.51
CA PHE A 238 -2.40 17.59 -12.17
C PHE A 238 -1.22 16.66 -11.84
N ILE A 239 -0.87 15.77 -12.78
CA ILE A 239 0.21 14.81 -12.60
C ILE A 239 1.54 15.55 -12.38
N PHE A 240 1.86 16.56 -13.19
CA PHE A 240 3.09 17.33 -13.04
C PHE A 240 3.13 18.17 -11.75
N ILE A 241 2.02 18.79 -11.35
CA ILE A 241 1.93 19.50 -10.07
C ILE A 241 2.11 18.53 -8.90
N PHE A 242 1.49 17.35 -8.98
CA PHE A 242 1.62 16.32 -7.96
C PHE A 242 3.08 15.84 -7.83
N ILE A 243 3.72 15.48 -8.94
CA ILE A 243 5.09 14.96 -8.96
C ILE A 243 6.11 16.00 -8.45
N SER A 244 5.89 17.28 -8.78
CA SER A 244 6.78 18.36 -8.35
C SER A 244 6.60 18.76 -6.88
N THR A 245 5.40 18.58 -6.32
CA THR A 245 5.07 19.13 -4.99
C THR A 245 4.95 18.05 -3.91
N PHE A 246 4.19 16.98 -4.17
CA PHE A 246 3.83 15.99 -3.15
C PHE A 246 5.04 15.21 -2.61
N PRO A 247 5.95 14.68 -3.44
CA PRO A 247 7.13 13.98 -2.94
C PRO A 247 8.04 14.87 -2.08
N VAL A 248 8.21 16.17 -2.42
CA VAL A 248 9.02 17.14 -1.64
C VAL A 248 8.41 17.42 -0.28
N ILE A 249 7.09 17.60 -0.22
CA ILE A 249 6.37 17.78 1.05
C ILE A 249 6.49 16.52 1.90
N LEU A 250 6.27 15.34 1.30
CA LEU A 250 6.35 14.06 1.98
C LEU A 250 7.75 13.85 2.59
N ASP A 251 8.81 14.16 1.84
CA ASP A 251 10.20 14.11 2.32
C ASP A 251 10.45 15.01 3.51
N THR A 252 9.98 16.25 3.44
CA THR A 252 10.14 17.22 4.52
C THR A 252 9.41 16.76 5.80
N ILE A 253 8.19 16.25 5.66
CA ILE A 253 7.38 15.74 6.78
C ILE A 253 8.05 14.52 7.43
N PHE A 254 8.51 13.56 6.62
CA PHE A 254 9.17 12.36 7.14
C PHE A 254 10.48 12.69 7.84
N LYS A 255 11.34 13.52 7.25
CA LYS A 255 12.60 13.98 7.88
C LYS A 255 12.32 14.68 9.22
N TYR A 256 11.34 15.59 9.25
CA TYR A 256 10.94 16.26 10.49
C TYR A 256 10.43 15.28 11.55
N TRP A 257 9.55 14.35 11.15
CA TRP A 257 8.96 13.39 12.09
C TRP A 257 10.02 12.44 12.66
N ILE A 258 10.95 11.98 11.83
CA ILE A 258 12.09 11.15 12.23
C ILE A 258 12.99 11.90 13.20
N PHE A 259 13.38 13.14 12.87
CA PHE A 259 14.20 13.95 13.76
C PHE A 259 13.53 14.13 15.12
N ARG A 260 12.24 14.43 15.16
CA ARG A 260 11.48 14.57 16.40
C ARG A 260 11.36 13.25 17.17
N TYR A 261 11.17 12.14 16.47
CA TYR A 261 11.03 10.81 17.07
C TYR A 261 12.34 10.31 17.68
N LEU A 262 13.44 10.38 16.93
CA LEU A 262 14.76 9.95 17.38
C LEU A 262 15.24 10.79 18.58
N ASN A 263 15.06 12.12 18.55
CA ASN A 263 15.39 13.00 19.67
C ASN A 263 14.65 12.64 20.97
N LYS A 264 13.42 12.10 20.87
CA LYS A 264 12.63 11.71 22.03
C LYS A 264 13.07 10.37 22.64
N ILE A 265 13.64 9.46 21.84
CA ILE A 265 13.93 8.09 22.26
C ILE A 265 15.38 7.91 22.66
N SER A 266 16.32 8.45 21.89
CA SER A 266 17.75 8.36 22.19
C SER A 266 18.54 9.42 21.41
N PRO A 267 19.17 10.40 22.09
CA PRO A 267 20.06 11.35 21.45
C PRO A 267 21.22 10.70 20.69
N SER A 268 21.67 9.50 21.10
CA SER A 268 22.72 8.76 20.38
C SER A 268 22.24 8.21 19.04
N ALA A 269 20.97 7.82 18.92
CA ALA A 269 20.38 7.36 17.66
C ALA A 269 20.28 8.51 16.62
N VAL A 270 20.10 9.75 17.09
CA VAL A 270 20.13 10.96 16.25
C VAL A 270 21.53 11.20 15.70
N ALA A 271 22.56 11.11 16.55
CA ALA A 271 23.95 11.26 16.13
C ALA A 271 24.36 10.17 15.11
N THR A 272 23.91 8.92 15.32
CA THR A 272 24.13 7.84 14.35
C THR A 272 23.36 8.07 13.04
N TYR A 273 22.12 8.53 13.09
CA TYR A 273 21.35 8.89 11.89
C TYR A 273 22.03 10.00 11.07
N HIS A 274 22.52 11.06 11.73
CA HIS A 274 23.28 12.11 11.05
C HIS A 274 24.55 11.56 10.40
N ASN A 275 25.36 10.79 11.13
CA ASN A 275 26.60 10.21 10.59
C ASN A 275 26.37 9.16 9.48
N MET A 276 25.18 8.57 9.38
CA MET A 276 24.83 7.59 8.33
C MET A 276 24.14 8.24 7.13
N ASN A 277 23.67 9.48 7.27
CA ASN A 277 22.92 10.20 6.25
C ASN A 277 23.72 11.35 5.61
N GLU A 278 24.81 11.79 6.25
CA GLU A 278 25.93 12.50 5.58
C GLU A 278 26.80 11.54 4.77
#